data_AF-G2XS73-F1
#
_entry.id   AF-G2XS73-F1
#
_cell.length_a   1.000
_cell.length_b   1.000
_cell.length_c   1.000
_cell.angle_alpha   90.00
_cell.angle_beta   90.00
_cell.angle_gamma   90.00
#
_symmetry.space_group_name_H-M   'P 1'
#
loop_
_entity.id
_entity.type
_entity.pdbx_description
1 polymer ?
#
loop_
_entity_poly.entity_id
_entity_poly.type
_entity_poly.pdbx_seq_one_letter_code
_entity_poly.pdbx_strand_id
1 'polypeptide(L)'
;MKGEHPFPPSCGGALPNLALARKLYAYGEQKDYFDFATCIGWVRYGTWDRPFGCAVVLSNAGPGEKRMFVGEIHAGEKWTDVLGWEQGEVEIGEDGWGVFKCPGTSVSVWVNAEAEGRDRFGKFDDDIYKE
;
A
#
# COMPACT_ATOMS: atom_id res chain seq x y z
N MET A 1 -14.43 5.70 27.69
CA MET A 1 -15.88 6.05 27.67
C MET A 1 -16.37 6.02 26.23
N LYS A 2 -17.28 5.09 25.89
CA LYS A 2 -18.02 5.15 24.62
C LYS A 2 -19.16 6.17 24.80
N GLY A 3 -19.17 7.24 24.00
CA GLY A 3 -20.28 8.19 23.98
C GLY A 3 -21.56 7.55 23.42
N GLU A 4 -22.69 8.25 23.50
CA GLU A 4 -23.99 7.78 22.97
C GLU A 4 -23.94 7.46 21.46
N HIS A 5 -22.99 8.06 20.75
CA HIS A 5 -22.70 7.79 19.34
C HIS A 5 -21.24 7.34 19.17
N PRO A 6 -20.94 6.05 19.39
CA PRO A 6 -19.59 5.54 19.18
C PRO A 6 -19.26 5.55 17.69
N PHE A 7 -18.16 6.21 17.32
CA PHE A 7 -17.61 6.14 15.98
C PHE A 7 -16.67 4.94 15.88
N PRO A 8 -16.77 4.11 14.82
CA PRO A 8 -15.79 3.06 14.59
C PRO A 8 -14.41 3.67 14.32
N PRO A 9 -13.33 2.88 14.47
CA PRO A 9 -11.99 3.29 14.06
C PRO A 9 -11.99 3.87 12.64
N SER A 10 -11.33 5.02 12.45
CA SER A 10 -11.22 5.66 11.14
C SER A 10 -10.60 4.73 10.11
N CYS A 11 -10.96 4.91 8.83
CA CYS A 11 -10.43 4.11 7.72
C CYS A 11 -10.68 2.60 7.89
N GLY A 12 -11.76 2.19 8.57
CA GLY A 12 -12.08 0.78 8.81
C GLY A 12 -11.02 0.04 9.63
N GLY A 13 -10.33 0.75 10.54
CA GLY A 13 -9.23 0.17 11.33
C GLY A 13 -7.89 0.09 10.59
N ALA A 14 -7.80 0.52 9.32
CA ALA A 14 -6.58 0.42 8.53
C ALA A 14 -5.57 1.57 8.76
N LEU A 15 -5.95 2.64 9.46
CA LEU A 15 -5.09 3.81 9.69
C LEU A 15 -3.71 3.45 10.31
N PRO A 16 -3.61 2.56 11.31
CA PRO A 16 -2.32 2.12 11.84
C PRO A 16 -1.44 1.41 10.81
N ASN A 17 -2.03 0.56 9.96
CA ASN A 17 -1.32 -0.13 8.89
C ASN A 17 -0.84 0.85 7.81
N LEU A 18 -1.65 1.84 7.45
CA LEU A 18 -1.25 2.91 6.52
C LEU A 18 -0.08 3.74 7.10
N ALA A 19 -0.15 4.11 8.38
CA ALA A 19 0.92 4.83 9.05
C ALA A 19 2.21 4.00 9.15
N LEU A 20 2.09 2.70 9.38
CA LEU A 20 3.21 1.75 9.40
C LEU A 20 3.83 1.60 8.00
N ALA A 21 3.03 1.43 6.95
CA ALA A 21 3.50 1.36 5.57
C ALA A 21 4.27 2.64 5.19
N ARG A 22 3.74 3.81 5.57
CA ARG A 22 4.45 5.09 5.38
C ARG A 22 5.81 5.09 6.09
N LYS A 23 5.84 4.63 7.34
CA LYS A 23 7.05 4.59 8.18
C LYS A 23 8.11 3.62 7.68
N LEU A 24 7.72 2.53 7.01
CA LEU A 24 8.67 1.51 6.56
C LEU A 24 9.11 1.72 5.12
N TYR A 25 8.19 2.13 4.24
CA TYR A 25 8.36 1.92 2.80
C TYR A 25 8.23 3.19 1.94
N ALA A 26 7.56 4.24 2.44
CA ALA A 26 7.29 5.44 1.66
C ALA A 26 8.45 6.47 1.71
N TYR A 27 9.63 6.06 1.24
CA TYR A 27 10.84 6.89 1.15
C TYR A 27 11.27 7.12 -0.31
N GLY A 28 12.20 8.04 -0.51
CA GLY A 28 12.77 8.32 -1.82
C GLY A 28 11.90 9.20 -2.72
N GLU A 29 12.32 9.27 -3.99
CA GLU A 29 11.59 9.97 -5.05
C GLU A 29 10.19 9.37 -5.21
N GLN A 30 9.23 10.23 -5.55
CA GLN A 30 7.86 9.84 -5.88
C GLN A 30 7.61 10.04 -7.38
N LYS A 31 6.94 9.07 -8.00
CA LYS A 31 6.42 9.21 -9.36
C LYS A 31 4.92 8.95 -9.40
N ASP A 32 4.18 9.92 -9.92
CA ASP A 32 2.72 9.93 -9.96
C ASP A 32 2.18 9.40 -11.31
N TYR A 33 1.08 8.66 -11.23
CA TYR A 33 0.34 8.07 -12.35
C TYR A 33 -1.12 8.55 -12.28
N PHE A 34 -1.34 9.80 -12.72
CA PHE A 34 -2.65 10.48 -12.71
C PHE A 34 -3.27 10.52 -14.11
N ASP A 35 -3.25 9.38 -14.79
CA ASP A 35 -3.71 9.17 -16.17
C ASP A 35 -5.19 8.73 -16.26
N PHE A 36 -5.88 8.54 -15.13
CA PHE A 36 -7.30 8.19 -15.11
C PHE A 36 -8.05 8.92 -13.98
N ALA A 37 -9.25 9.44 -14.28
CA ALA A 37 -9.96 10.36 -13.39
C ALA A 37 -10.38 9.75 -12.04
N THR A 38 -10.65 8.44 -12.01
CA THR A 38 -11.16 7.74 -10.82
C THR A 38 -10.21 6.69 -10.26
N CYS A 39 -9.05 6.51 -10.88
CA CYS A 39 -8.02 5.57 -10.46
C CYS A 39 -6.66 6.25 -10.63
N ILE A 40 -5.96 6.46 -9.53
CA ILE A 40 -4.64 7.08 -9.50
C ILE A 40 -3.65 6.11 -8.85
N GLY A 41 -2.37 6.28 -9.15
CA GLY A 41 -1.33 5.57 -8.44
C GLY A 41 -0.07 6.41 -8.29
N TRP A 42 0.80 5.99 -7.40
CA TRP A 42 2.14 6.55 -7.28
C TRP A 42 3.12 5.52 -6.74
N VAL A 43 4.38 5.69 -7.11
CA VAL A 43 5.49 4.86 -6.63
C VAL A 43 6.38 5.71 -5.73
N ARG A 44 6.88 5.13 -4.65
CA ARG A 44 7.98 5.63 -3.83
C ARG A 44 9.16 4.68 -4.02
N TYR A 45 10.26 5.18 -4.56
CA TYR A 45 11.40 4.33 -4.99
C TYR A 45 12.32 3.85 -3.86
N GLY A 46 12.06 4.28 -2.62
CA GLY A 46 12.99 4.02 -1.53
C GLY A 46 14.26 4.86 -1.62
N THR A 47 15.14 4.68 -0.65
CA THR A 47 16.45 5.31 -0.57
C THR A 47 17.52 4.24 -0.38
N TRP A 48 18.79 4.61 -0.48
CA TRP A 48 19.92 3.69 -0.28
C TRP A 48 19.88 2.94 1.07
N ASP A 49 19.34 3.57 2.12
CA ASP A 49 19.15 2.98 3.46
C ASP A 49 17.77 2.34 3.67
N ARG A 50 16.83 2.54 2.73
CA ARG A 50 15.46 2.01 2.77
C ARG A 50 15.01 1.61 1.36
N PRO A 51 15.51 0.50 0.81
CA PRO A 51 15.45 0.23 -0.62
C PRO A 51 14.10 -0.30 -1.10
N PHE A 52 13.24 -0.82 -0.22
CA PHE A 52 12.06 -1.57 -0.64
C PHE A 52 11.01 -0.74 -1.41
N GLY A 53 10.87 0.54 -1.07
CA GLY A 53 9.85 1.40 -1.70
C GLY A 53 8.42 0.89 -1.53
N CYS A 54 7.47 1.54 -2.20
CA CYS A 54 6.10 1.04 -2.32
C CYS A 54 5.40 1.56 -3.58
N ALA A 55 4.38 0.83 -4.01
CA ALA A 55 3.48 1.19 -5.10
C ALA A 55 2.07 1.29 -4.54
N VAL A 56 1.43 2.44 -4.69
CA VAL A 56 0.10 2.69 -4.13
C VAL A 56 -0.86 2.92 -5.28
N VAL A 57 -2.03 2.29 -5.21
CA VAL A 57 -3.14 2.51 -6.13
C VAL A 57 -4.37 2.87 -5.32
N LEU A 58 -5.09 3.89 -5.76
CA LEU A 58 -6.32 4.36 -5.12
C LEU A 58 -7.40 4.49 -6.19
N SER A 59 -8.57 3.91 -5.93
CA SER A 59 -9.75 4.07 -6.77
C SER A 59 -10.91 4.65 -5.96
N ASN A 60 -11.58 5.67 -6.49
CA ASN A 60 -12.79 6.25 -5.89
C ASN A 60 -14.08 5.82 -6.60
N ALA A 61 -13.99 4.90 -7.58
CA ALA A 61 -15.12 4.32 -8.29
C ALA A 61 -15.10 2.78 -8.17
N GLY A 62 -15.17 2.05 -9.28
CA GLY A 62 -15.01 0.60 -9.31
C GLY A 62 -13.56 0.14 -9.13
N PRO A 63 -13.30 -1.17 -9.14
CA PRO A 63 -11.93 -1.71 -9.12
C PRO A 63 -11.07 -1.08 -10.22
N GLY A 64 -9.80 -0.85 -9.92
CA GLY A 64 -8.86 -0.21 -10.82
C GLY A 64 -7.49 -0.84 -10.77
N GLU A 65 -6.69 -0.59 -11.80
CA GLU A 65 -5.31 -1.02 -11.85
C GLU A 65 -4.41 0.05 -12.48
N LYS A 66 -3.12 -0.03 -12.16
CA LYS A 66 -2.07 0.82 -12.74
C LYS A 66 -0.84 -0.01 -13.08
N ARG A 67 -0.38 0.12 -14.32
CA ARG A 67 0.95 -0.33 -14.70
C ARG A 67 1.96 0.74 -14.30
N MET A 68 2.81 0.45 -13.32
CA MET A 68 3.74 1.43 -12.76
C MET A 68 5.17 0.87 -12.75
N PHE A 69 6.15 1.76 -12.92
CA PHE A 69 7.57 1.44 -12.88
C PHE A 69 8.06 1.58 -11.45
N VAL A 70 8.46 0.47 -10.84
CA VAL A 70 9.01 0.43 -9.49
C VAL A 70 10.53 0.43 -9.48
N GLY A 71 11.17 0.15 -10.62
CA GLY A 71 12.63 0.15 -10.75
C GLY A 71 13.15 -1.23 -11.16
N GLU A 72 14.14 -1.26 -12.03
CA GLU A 72 14.78 -2.52 -12.49
C GLU A 72 15.42 -3.30 -11.33
N ILE A 73 15.78 -2.62 -10.23
CA ILE A 73 16.30 -3.26 -9.02
C ILE A 73 15.31 -4.24 -8.38
N HIS A 74 14.02 -4.10 -8.69
CA HIS A 74 12.96 -4.96 -8.17
C HIS A 74 12.55 -6.05 -9.18
N ALA A 75 13.25 -6.21 -10.29
CA ALA A 75 12.95 -7.25 -11.27
C ALA A 75 12.90 -8.65 -10.62
N GLY A 76 11.87 -9.43 -10.97
CA GLY A 76 11.62 -10.75 -10.43
C GLY A 76 11.07 -10.78 -8.99
N GLU A 77 10.95 -9.62 -8.33
CA GLU A 77 10.35 -9.56 -7.01
C GLU A 77 8.84 -9.80 -7.06
N LYS A 78 8.32 -10.29 -5.95
CA LYS A 78 6.91 -10.57 -5.73
C LYS A 78 6.33 -9.58 -4.74
N TRP A 79 5.33 -8.83 -5.15
CA TRP A 79 4.74 -7.74 -4.37
C TRP A 79 3.33 -8.09 -3.94
N THR A 80 2.97 -7.74 -2.70
CA THR A 80 1.63 -8.02 -2.12
C THR A 80 1.10 -6.80 -1.36
N ASP A 81 -0.22 -6.65 -1.32
CA ASP A 81 -0.89 -5.56 -0.61
C ASP A 81 -0.75 -5.72 0.92
N VAL A 82 -0.12 -4.75 1.57
CA VAL A 82 0.09 -4.78 3.04
C VAL A 82 -1.17 -4.45 3.83
N LEU A 83 -2.22 -3.93 3.17
CA LEU A 83 -3.53 -3.72 3.80
C LEU A 83 -4.42 -4.97 3.73
N GLY A 84 -4.08 -5.92 2.85
CA GLY A 84 -4.80 -7.19 2.68
C GLY A 84 -6.19 -7.05 2.04
N TRP A 85 -6.48 -5.92 1.40
CA TRP A 85 -7.76 -5.69 0.74
C TRP A 85 -7.78 -6.23 -0.69
N GLU A 86 -6.65 -6.14 -1.38
CA GLU A 86 -6.44 -6.85 -2.65
C GLU A 86 -5.69 -8.16 -2.40
N GLN A 87 -6.16 -9.25 -2.99
CA GLN A 87 -5.56 -10.57 -2.83
C GLN A 87 -4.68 -10.92 -4.03
N GLY A 88 -3.66 -11.73 -3.77
CA GLY A 88 -2.72 -12.17 -4.80
C GLY A 88 -1.41 -11.40 -4.79
N GLU A 89 -0.68 -11.53 -5.88
CA GLU A 89 0.71 -11.12 -6.00
C GLU A 89 0.94 -10.44 -7.35
N VAL A 90 1.78 -9.42 -7.34
CA VAL A 90 2.30 -8.76 -8.55
C VAL A 90 3.76 -9.15 -8.69
N GLU A 91 4.08 -9.89 -9.74
CA GLU A 91 5.47 -10.13 -10.14
C GLU A 91 5.97 -8.92 -10.93
N ILE A 92 7.11 -8.38 -10.52
CA ILE A 92 7.75 -7.26 -11.22
C ILE A 92 8.53 -7.80 -12.40
N GLY A 93 8.26 -7.29 -13.60
CA GLY A 93 8.96 -7.70 -14.80
C GLY A 93 10.45 -7.30 -14.78
N GLU A 94 11.23 -7.93 -15.64
CA GLU A 94 12.65 -7.59 -15.90
C GLU A 94 12.84 -6.11 -16.31
N ASP A 95 11.79 -5.47 -16.84
CA ASP A 95 11.77 -4.05 -17.19
C ASP A 95 11.49 -3.13 -15.98
N GLY A 96 11.35 -3.68 -14.78
CA GLY A 96 11.04 -2.95 -13.54
C GLY A 96 9.58 -2.48 -13.43
N TRP A 97 8.67 -3.00 -14.26
CA TRP A 97 7.25 -2.64 -14.23
C TRP A 97 6.38 -3.73 -13.61
N GLY A 98 5.34 -3.31 -12.89
CA GLY A 98 4.28 -4.17 -12.35
C GLY A 98 2.90 -3.63 -12.66
N VAL A 99 1.88 -4.51 -12.68
CA VAL A 99 0.46 -4.14 -12.79
C VAL A 99 -0.19 -4.28 -11.42
N PHE A 100 -0.40 -3.15 -10.76
CA PHE A 100 -0.91 -3.08 -9.39
C PHE A 100 -2.40 -2.83 -9.40
N LYS A 101 -3.14 -3.60 -8.60
CA LYS A 101 -4.61 -3.55 -8.52
C LYS A 101 -5.08 -2.88 -7.24
N CYS A 102 -6.31 -2.40 -7.25
CA CYS A 102 -7.01 -1.84 -6.11
C CYS A 102 -8.50 -2.16 -6.20
N PRO A 103 -9.15 -2.60 -5.11
CA PRO A 103 -10.59 -2.70 -5.03
C PRO A 103 -11.25 -1.33 -5.25
N GLY A 104 -12.53 -1.34 -5.62
CA GLY A 104 -13.28 -0.11 -5.78
C GLY A 104 -13.46 0.66 -4.48
N THR A 105 -13.46 1.99 -4.55
CA THR A 105 -13.64 2.89 -3.39
C THR A 105 -12.66 2.55 -2.25
N SER A 106 -11.40 2.32 -2.60
CA SER A 106 -10.39 1.76 -1.72
C SER A 106 -8.98 2.24 -2.08
N VAL A 107 -7.99 1.78 -1.32
CA VAL A 107 -6.56 1.96 -1.56
C VAL A 107 -5.83 0.64 -1.34
N SER A 108 -4.86 0.32 -2.19
CA SER A 108 -3.96 -0.81 -2.01
C SER A 108 -2.52 -0.32 -1.96
N VAL A 109 -1.73 -0.88 -1.04
CA VAL A 109 -0.33 -0.50 -0.83
C VAL A 109 0.53 -1.74 -1.07
N TRP A 110 1.13 -1.81 -2.24
CA TRP A 110 1.96 -2.91 -2.67
C TRP A 110 3.40 -2.70 -2.26
N VAL A 111 3.98 -3.74 -1.67
CA VAL A 111 5.37 -3.79 -1.22
C VAL A 111 5.89 -5.20 -1.49
N ASN A 112 7.19 -5.34 -1.76
CA ASN A 112 7.88 -6.63 -1.82
C ASN A 112 7.46 -7.52 -0.64
N ALA A 113 7.10 -8.78 -0.92
CA ALA A 113 6.62 -9.77 0.05
C ALA A 113 7.68 -10.13 1.11
N GLU A 114 8.96 -9.95 0.81
CA GLU A 114 10.10 -10.21 1.69
C GLU A 114 10.64 -8.95 2.37
N ALA A 115 9.98 -7.79 2.20
CA ALA A 115 10.42 -6.54 2.81
C ALA A 115 10.47 -6.61 4.35
N GLU A 116 11.50 -6.01 4.93
CA GLU A 116 11.67 -5.98 6.39
C GLU A 116 10.49 -5.29 7.09
N GLY A 117 10.09 -5.81 8.25
CA GLY A 117 9.05 -5.21 9.11
C GLY A 117 7.61 -5.56 8.71
N ARG A 118 7.42 -6.40 7.68
CA ARG A 118 6.09 -6.86 7.27
C ARG A 118 5.35 -7.67 8.33
N ASP A 119 6.07 -8.32 9.23
CA ASP A 119 5.49 -9.07 10.34
C ASP A 119 4.73 -8.17 11.33
N ARG A 120 4.86 -6.84 11.23
CA ARG A 120 4.25 -5.88 12.15
C ARG A 120 2.84 -5.43 11.74
N PHE A 121 2.42 -5.71 10.51
CA PHE A 121 1.09 -5.33 10.03
C PHE A 121 0.00 -6.15 10.73
N GLY A 122 -1.15 -5.52 11.00
CA GLY A 122 -2.29 -6.15 11.66
C GLY A 122 -2.10 -6.44 13.16
N LYS A 123 -0.99 -5.99 13.77
CA LYS A 123 -0.70 -6.18 15.20
C LYS A 123 -1.03 -4.98 16.09
N PHE A 124 -1.45 -3.85 15.51
CA PHE A 124 -1.80 -2.66 16.28
C PHE A 124 -3.20 -2.84 16.89
N ASP A 125 -3.32 -2.66 18.21
CA ASP A 125 -4.62 -2.63 18.87
C ASP A 125 -5.27 -1.26 18.63
N ASP A 126 -6.26 -1.23 17.73
CA ASP A 126 -7.02 -0.04 17.39
C ASP A 126 -8.19 0.20 18.35
N ASP A 127 -8.46 -0.73 19.28
CA ASP A 127 -9.46 -0.56 20.34
C ASP A 127 -8.87 0.17 21.54
N ILE A 128 -8.64 1.47 21.36
CA ILE A 128 -8.11 2.39 22.39
C ILE A 128 -9.04 2.57 23.61
N TYR A 129 -10.19 1.88 23.63
CA TYR A 129 -11.18 1.91 24.70
C TYR A 129 -11.30 0.58 25.45
N LYS A 130 -10.49 -0.43 25.15
CA LYS A 130 -10.38 -1.63 25.99
C LYS A 130 -9.78 -1.28 27.35
N GLU A 131 -10.42 -1.79 28.41
CA GLU A 131 -9.91 -1.78 29.79
C GLU A 131 -8.97 -2.98 30.03
#